data_AF-A0A923IBM3-F1
#
_entry.id   AF-A0A923IBM3-F1
#
_cell.length_a   1.000
_cell.length_b   1.000
_cell.length_c   1.000
_cell.angle_alpha   90.00
_cell.angle_beta   90.00
_cell.angle_gamma   90.00
#
_symmetry.space_group_name_H-M   'P 1'
#
loop_
_entity.id
_entity.type
_entity.pdbx_description
1 polymer ?
#
loop_
_entity_poly.entity_id
_entity_poly.type
_entity_poly.pdbx_seq_one_letter_code
_entity_poly.pdbx_strand_id
1 'polypeptide(L)' 'MILYQLTEKPVEVSGLEKKASFGIECRTVENGEAVLLDAIEDIASSRQSVAALAQRCTQAQLSPVHFRDVVEDFLLR' A
#
# COMPACT_ATOMS: atom_id res chain seq x y z
N MET A 1 -2.21 -0.70 -17.19
CA MET A 1 -1.46 -1.58 -16.26
C MET A 1 -1.70 -1.08 -14.85
N ILE A 2 -1.91 -1.98 -13.88
CA ILE A 2 -2.14 -1.60 -12.49
C ILE A 2 -0.84 -1.72 -11.71
N LEU A 3 -0.53 -0.69 -10.92
CA LEU A 3 0.65 -0.58 -10.08
C LEU A 3 0.23 -0.35 -8.64
N TYR A 4 0.81 -1.13 -7.74
CA TYR A 4 0.67 -0.96 -6.30
C TYR A 4 1.98 -0.43 -5.74
N GLN A 5 1.95 0.73 -5.08
CA GLN A 5 3.14 1.44 -4.62
C GLN A 5 3.06 1.71 -3.12
N LEU A 6 4.17 1.48 -2.42
CA LEU A 6 4.32 1.79 -1.01
C LEU A 6 4.15 3.30 -0.77
N THR A 7 3.36 3.67 0.24
CA THR A 7 3.32 5.01 0.81
C THR A 7 3.83 5.00 2.25
N GLU A 8 4.38 6.13 2.68
CA GLU A 8 4.90 6.32 4.02
C GLU A 8 4.24 7.54 4.65
N LYS A 9 3.68 7.34 5.83
CA LYS A 9 3.05 8.39 6.64
C LYS A 9 3.76 8.48 7.99
N PRO A 10 4.34 9.63 8.33
CA PRO A 10 4.93 9.81 9.65
C PRO A 10 3.82 9.79 10.72
N VAL A 11 4.04 9.04 11.79
CA VAL A 11 3.19 9.04 12.99
C VAL A 11 3.86 9.92 14.03
N GLU A 12 3.25 11.06 14.33
CA GLU A 12 3.71 11.94 15.40
C GLU A 12 3.42 11.29 16.76
N VAL A 13 4.45 10.70 17.36
CA VAL A 13 4.37 10.17 18.71
C VAL A 13 5.12 11.12 19.64
N SER A 14 4.38 11.77 20.54
CA SER A 14 4.91 12.66 21.57
C SER A 14 5.95 11.95 22.42
N GLY A 15 7.24 12.15 22.13
CA GLY A 15 8.28 11.98 23.14
C GLY A 15 9.62 11.43 22.69
N LEU A 16 9.71 10.37 21.89
CA LEU A 16 11.05 9.76 21.68
C LEU A 16 11.32 8.91 20.42
N GLU A 17 10.34 8.59 19.55
CA GLU A 17 10.64 7.85 18.31
C GLU A 17 9.72 8.30 17.17
N LYS A 18 10.30 8.69 16.03
CA LYS A 18 9.54 8.87 14.78
C LYS A 18 9.07 7.50 14.33
N LYS A 19 7.86 7.10 14.69
CA LYS A 19 7.23 5.92 14.10
C LYS A 19 6.67 6.31 12.73
N ALA A 20 6.90 5.47 11.74
CA ALA A 20 6.27 5.59 10.44
C ALA A 20 5.27 4.46 10.27
N SER A 21 4.20 4.78 9.56
CA SER A 21 3.17 3.85 9.17
C SER A 21 3.17 3.76 7.65
N PHE A 22 3.09 2.56 7.12
CA PHE A 22 3.22 2.31 5.69
C PHE A 22 1.88 1.87 5.11
N GLY A 23 1.54 2.45 3.98
CA GLY A 23 0.33 2.15 3.21
C GLY A 23 0.67 1.71 1.79
N ILE A 24 -0.38 1.50 0.99
CA ILE A 24 -0.25 1.18 -0.43
C ILE A 24 -1.26 2.01 -1.23
N GLU A 25 -0.78 2.64 -2.30
CA GLU A 25 -1.59 3.23 -3.34
C GLU A 25 -1.73 2.28 -4.52
N CYS A 26 -2.94 2.17 -5.06
CA CYS A 26 -3.27 1.47 -6.28
C CYS A 26 -3.50 2.50 -7.39
N ARG A 27 -2.68 2.44 -8.45
CA ARG A 27 -2.74 3.35 -9.60
C ARG A 27 -2.90 2.58 -10.89
N THR A 28 -3.67 3.10 -11.83
CA THR A 28 -3.63 2.65 -13.22
C THR A 28 -2.76 3.58 -14.05
N VAL A 29 -2.03 3.03 -15.00
CA VAL A 29 -1.30 3.79 -16.02
C VAL A 29 -2.08 3.71 -17.32
N GLU A 30 -2.64 4.83 -17.73
CA GLU A 30 -3.38 5.01 -18.99
C GLU A 30 -2.77 6.19 -19.76
N ASN A 31 -2.41 5.99 -21.02
CA ASN A 31 -1.79 7.03 -21.87
C ASN A 31 -0.55 7.71 -21.28
N GLY A 32 0.20 7.00 -20.41
CA GLY A 32 1.38 7.55 -19.73
C GLY A 32 1.06 8.36 -18.47
N GLU A 33 -0.22 8.54 -18.14
CA GLU A 33 -0.65 9.19 -16.90
C GLU A 33 -1.00 8.15 -15.85
N ALA A 34 -0.51 8.36 -14.63
CA ALA A 34 -0.82 7.53 -13.47
C ALA A 34 -2.04 8.11 -12.74
N VAL A 35 -3.17 7.42 -12.84
CA VAL A 35 -4.41 7.78 -12.17
C VAL A 35 -4.53 6.96 -10.88
N LEU A 36 -4.71 7.64 -9.75
CA LEU A 36 -4.98 6.98 -8.47
C LEU A 36 -6.37 6.37 -8.48
N LEU A 37 -6.46 5.07 -8.20
CA LEU A 37 -7.72 4.33 -8.13
C LEU A 37 -8.17 4.14 -6.67
N ASP A 38 -7.24 3.79 -5.79
CA ASP A 38 -7.50 3.57 -4.37
C ASP A 38 -6.21 3.77 -3.56
N ALA A 39 -6.36 4.00 -2.26
CA ALA A 39 -5.25 4.09 -1.31
C ALA A 39 -5.69 3.53 0.04
N ILE A 40 -4.89 2.62 0.59
CA ILE A 40 -5.05 2.17 1.96
C ILE A 40 -3.83 2.65 2.74
N GLU A 41 -4.06 3.67 3.56
CA GLU A 41 -3.08 4.17 4.50
C GLU A 41 -2.99 3.24 5.72
N ASP A 42 -1.90 3.39 6.48
CA ASP A 42 -1.79 2.83 7.81
C ASP A 42 -1.96 1.30 7.92
N ILE A 43 -1.42 0.56 6.94
CA ILE A 43 -1.47 -0.92 6.91
C ILE A 43 -0.57 -1.52 8.00
N ALA A 44 0.71 -1.15 8.04
CA ALA A 44 1.63 -1.66 9.05
C ALA A 44 2.85 -0.76 9.25
N SER A 45 3.53 -0.90 10.39
CA SER A 45 4.81 -0.21 10.66
C SER A 45 6.01 -0.86 9.96
N SER A 46 5.86 -2.06 9.39
CA SER A 46 6.93 -2.77 8.69
C SER A 46 6.97 -2.39 7.20
N ARG A 47 7.89 -1.49 6.84
CA ARG A 47 8.14 -1.08 5.45
C ARG A 47 8.31 -2.26 4.50
N GLN A 48 9.12 -3.24 4.91
CA GLN A 48 9.46 -4.40 4.09
C GLN A 48 8.24 -5.26 3.80
N SER A 49 7.38 -5.48 4.80
CA SER A 49 6.18 -6.30 4.66
C SER A 49 5.17 -5.66 3.72
N VAL A 50 4.93 -4.35 3.88
CA VAL A 50 4.01 -3.60 3.02
C VAL A 50 4.56 -3.46 1.59
N ALA A 51 5.87 -3.26 1.42
CA ALA A 51 6.51 -3.24 0.11
C ALA A 51 6.40 -4.60 -0.62
N ALA A 52 6.60 -5.70 0.10
CA ALA A 52 6.43 -7.05 -0.46
C ALA A 52 4.97 -7.33 -0.84
N LEU A 53 4.00 -6.84 -0.06
CA LEU A 53 2.58 -6.92 -0.39
C LEU A 53 2.28 -6.16 -1.69
N ALA A 54 2.72 -4.90 -1.79
CA ALA A 54 2.55 -4.09 -3.00
C ALA A 54 3.16 -4.74 -4.26
N GLN A 55 4.37 -5.29 -4.12
CA GLN A 55 5.03 -6.01 -5.21
C GLN A 55 4.21 -7.22 -5.65
N ARG A 56 3.71 -8.03 -4.70
CA ARG A 56 2.87 -9.20 -5.00
C ARG A 56 1.57 -8.81 -5.71
N CYS A 57 0.89 -7.76 -5.24
CA CYS A 57 -0.33 -7.24 -5.88
C CYS A 57 -0.05 -6.78 -7.33
N THR A 58 1.07 -6.09 -7.55
CA THR A 58 1.50 -5.66 -8.88
C THR A 58 1.82 -6.84 -9.80
N GLN A 59 2.61 -7.82 -9.32
CA GLN A 59 2.98 -8.99 -10.11
C GLN A 59 1.78 -9.87 -10.48
N ALA A 60 0.82 -10.00 -9.56
CA ALA A 60 -0.42 -10.74 -9.80
C ALA A 60 -1.41 -9.98 -10.69
N GLN A 61 -1.14 -8.71 -11.05
CA GLN A 61 -2.09 -7.80 -11.67
C GLN A 61 -3.44 -7.82 -10.94
N LEU A 62 -3.37 -7.68 -9.61
CA LEU A 62 -4.55 -7.71 -8.74
C LEU A 62 -5.58 -6.69 -9.24
N SER A 63 -6.85 -7.10 -9.29
CA SER A 63 -7.93 -6.18 -9.59
C SER A 63 -8.13 -5.22 -8.41
N PRO A 64 -8.33 -3.91 -8.64
CA PRO A 64 -8.51 -2.93 -7.56
C PRO A 64 -9.67 -3.27 -6.63
N VAL A 65 -10.72 -3.94 -7.14
CA VAL A 65 -11.88 -4.35 -6.34
C VAL A 65 -11.55 -5.36 -5.25
N HIS A 66 -10.45 -6.12 -5.41
CA HIS A 66 -9.97 -7.11 -4.42
C HIS A 66 -8.83 -6.57 -3.55
N PHE A 67 -8.43 -5.32 -3.75
CA PHE A 67 -7.29 -4.75 -3.05
C PHE A 67 -7.51 -4.72 -1.53
N ARG A 68 -8.69 -4.27 -1.10
CA ARG A 68 -9.04 -4.21 0.32
C ARG A 68 -9.07 -5.60 0.96
N ASP A 69 -9.70 -6.57 0.33
CA ASP A 69 -9.78 -7.95 0.83
C ASP A 69 -8.37 -8.53 1.08
N VAL A 70 -7.44 -8.31 0.15
CA VAL A 70 -6.05 -8.80 0.27
C VAL A 70 -5.29 -8.09 1.40
N VAL A 71 -5.55 -6.80 1.62
CA VAL A 71 -4.96 -6.07 2.74
C VAL A 71 -5.53 -6.53 4.07
N GLU A 72 -6.85 -6.76 4.16
CA GLU A 72 -7.49 -7.31 5.36
C GLU A 72 -6.95 -8.71 5.69
N ASP A 73 -6.81 -9.58 4.68
CA ASP A 73 -6.18 -10.90 4.82
C ASP A 73 -4.72 -10.81 5.28
N PHE A 74 -3.99 -9.77 4.89
CA PHE A 74 -2.63 -9.54 5.35
C PHE A 74 -2.57 -9.14 6.83
N LEU A 75 -3.54 -8.37 7.32
CA LEU A 75 -3.61 -7.92 8.72
C LEU A 75 -4.02 -9.03 9.69
N LEU A 76 -4.67 -10.10 9.19
CA LEU A 76 -5.13 -11.23 9.98
C LEU A 76 -4.08 -12.35 10.15
N ARG A 77 -2.89 -12.22 9.54
CA ARG A 77 -1.80 -13.20 9.57
C ARG A 77 -0.72 -12.84 10.58
#